data_AF-A0A671SK29-F1
#
_entry.id   AF-A0A671SK29-F1
#
_cell.length_a   1.000
_cell.length_b   1.000
_cell.length_c   1.000
_cell.angle_alpha   90.00
_cell.angle_beta   90.00
_cell.angle_gamma   90.00
#
_symmetry.space_group_name_H-M   'P 1'
#
loop_
_entity.id
_entity.type
_entity.pdbx_description
1 polymer ?
#
loop_
_entity_poly.entity_id
_entity_poly.type
_entity_poly.pdbx_seq_one_letter_code
_entity_poly.pdbx_strand_id
1 'polypeptide(L)'
;TQTKIKGLIKACRPRLSRPKVVLSETQLTCMYNLIRKESPFDFENYHSDMLLYFNYETINKTICKAYFTQVGAADLSVFSSTLSGRRDILLSNAIDCLGINGTSIKKQDLTVLGNLACAVSSDAIRNSDPEILEYLKNCKDLSDSQISAMQELLNSESTLFSWNQKTLDDLGILPLYFSQDFWGSFIEVHSKFMKGFLKLVRGQNTPKPRLKKLFKAIIFTPKVVKRAASDCIKGNITSLIISDDAFPFGYTEAQFGHCLSSAVVKDNLASLCEKIEDSAFQRIILDKLKEILPNGLSDDQVQVLKSVSRSATVDEISKWNITKSDTLAALMSTNDGDWSSAQSELIITRYLSANNSLSATELNLVKGPNLCSLNASVLSTILPDSMRESDALDVSKCSSEKKKALFTIANKAFPVSPASGRSVILSAFHHDDTFKIPTLVCTQIISSH
;
A
#
# COMPACT_ATOMS: atom_id res chain seq x y z
N THR A 1 9.21 -11.30 36.59
CA THR A 1 9.10 -10.54 35.32
C THR A 1 8.51 -11.37 34.19
N GLN A 2 9.01 -12.60 33.94
CA GLN A 2 8.53 -13.47 32.86
C GLN A 2 7.01 -13.78 32.89
N THR A 3 6.44 -14.07 34.06
CA THR A 3 4.98 -14.31 34.21
C THR A 3 4.13 -13.12 33.81
N LYS A 4 4.57 -11.89 34.11
CA LYS A 4 3.87 -10.65 33.72
C LYS A 4 3.90 -10.45 32.20
N ILE A 5 5.06 -10.69 31.58
CA ILE A 5 5.24 -10.60 30.12
C ILE A 5 4.32 -11.59 29.40
N LYS A 6 4.24 -12.84 29.88
CA LYS A 6 3.31 -13.85 29.33
C LYS A 6 1.85 -13.43 29.45
N GLY A 7 1.47 -12.86 30.61
CA GLY A 7 0.14 -12.33 30.83
C GLY A 7 -0.23 -11.23 29.82
N LEU A 8 0.72 -10.33 29.51
CA LEU A 8 0.54 -9.30 28.50
C LEU A 8 0.38 -9.89 27.09
N ILE A 9 1.25 -10.84 26.72
CA ILE A 9 1.18 -11.53 25.41
C ILE A 9 -0.19 -12.19 25.21
N LYS A 10 -0.70 -12.90 26.22
CA LYS A 10 -2.03 -13.54 26.18
C LYS A 10 -3.17 -12.53 26.21
N ALA A 11 -2.96 -11.35 26.82
CA ALA A 11 -3.96 -10.29 26.84
C ALA A 11 -4.19 -9.68 25.43
N CYS A 12 -3.23 -9.79 24.52
CA CYS A 12 -3.37 -9.35 23.13
C CYS A 12 -4.35 -10.22 22.31
N ARG A 13 -4.72 -11.42 22.78
CA ARG A 13 -5.65 -12.31 22.07
C ARG A 13 -6.95 -11.58 21.69
N PRO A 14 -7.50 -11.79 20.48
CA PRO A 14 -8.78 -11.22 20.08
C PRO A 14 -9.90 -11.62 21.05
N ARG A 15 -10.76 -10.66 21.40
CA ARG A 15 -11.93 -10.90 22.25
C ARG A 15 -13.17 -10.39 21.53
N LEU A 16 -14.27 -11.11 21.71
CA LEU A 16 -15.59 -10.65 21.30
C LEU A 16 -15.83 -9.23 21.84
N SER A 17 -16.35 -8.36 20.99
CA SER A 17 -16.66 -6.96 21.31
C SER A 17 -15.45 -6.05 21.58
N ARG A 18 -14.22 -6.44 21.20
CA ARG A 18 -13.05 -5.56 21.21
C ARG A 18 -12.37 -5.52 19.85
N PRO A 19 -11.87 -4.35 19.41
CA PRO A 19 -11.02 -4.29 18.23
C PRO A 19 -9.82 -5.23 18.36
N LYS A 20 -9.46 -5.90 17.25
CA LYS A 20 -8.25 -6.72 17.18
C LYS A 20 -7.02 -5.82 17.40
N VAL A 21 -6.09 -6.24 18.24
CA VAL A 21 -4.84 -5.52 18.47
C VAL A 21 -3.98 -5.62 17.20
N VAL A 22 -3.58 -4.49 16.64
CA VAL A 22 -2.69 -4.46 15.48
C VAL A 22 -1.26 -4.58 15.96
N LEU A 23 -0.55 -5.62 15.53
CA LEU A 23 0.82 -5.91 15.91
C LEU A 23 1.73 -5.93 14.69
N SER A 24 2.89 -5.29 14.78
CA SER A 24 3.92 -5.31 13.74
C SER A 24 4.68 -6.63 13.70
N GLU A 25 5.36 -6.92 12.58
CA GLU A 25 6.24 -8.10 12.45
C GLU A 25 7.28 -8.19 13.58
N THR A 26 7.87 -7.05 13.97
CA THR A 26 8.90 -7.02 15.02
C THR A 26 8.30 -7.31 16.40
N GLN A 27 7.11 -6.78 16.70
CA GLN A 27 6.37 -7.13 17.91
C GLN A 27 6.04 -8.62 17.94
N LEU A 28 5.48 -9.17 16.86
CA LEU A 28 5.09 -10.59 16.78
C LEU A 28 6.29 -11.52 16.91
N THR A 29 7.38 -11.25 16.20
CA THR A 29 8.62 -12.03 16.28
C THR A 29 9.24 -11.97 17.68
N CYS A 30 9.22 -10.81 18.31
CA CYS A 30 9.66 -10.64 19.69
C CYS A 30 8.80 -11.48 20.66
N MET A 31 7.47 -11.35 20.58
CA MET A 31 6.54 -12.10 21.43
C MET A 31 6.73 -13.60 21.27
N TYR A 32 6.85 -14.10 20.02
CA TYR A 32 7.13 -15.51 19.74
C TYR A 32 8.46 -15.96 20.37
N ASN A 33 9.54 -15.19 20.22
CA ASN A 33 10.84 -15.54 20.80
C ASN A 33 10.83 -15.68 22.33
N LEU A 34 9.92 -14.99 23.01
CA LEU A 34 9.74 -15.07 24.46
C LEU A 34 8.98 -16.33 24.91
N ILE A 35 8.09 -16.87 24.06
CA ILE A 35 7.24 -18.02 24.37
C ILE A 35 7.62 -19.31 23.64
N ARG A 36 8.51 -19.27 22.64
CA ARG A 36 8.83 -20.43 21.76
C ARG A 36 9.39 -21.67 22.47
N LYS A 37 9.81 -21.55 23.73
CA LYS A 37 10.26 -22.68 24.57
C LYS A 37 9.11 -23.32 25.35
N GLU A 38 7.93 -22.73 25.31
CA GLU A 38 6.73 -23.24 25.95
C GLU A 38 6.06 -24.28 25.06
N SER A 39 5.20 -25.08 25.68
CA SER A 39 4.44 -26.09 24.96
C SER A 39 3.42 -25.42 24.04
N PRO A 40 3.32 -25.81 22.76
CA PRO A 40 2.45 -25.14 21.80
C PRO A 40 0.97 -25.51 21.95
N PHE A 41 0.61 -26.36 22.93
CA PHE A 41 -0.77 -26.83 23.15
C PHE A 41 -1.75 -25.73 23.57
N ASP A 42 -1.27 -24.56 23.99
CA ASP A 42 -2.12 -23.45 24.41
C ASP A 42 -2.24 -22.34 23.34
N PHE A 43 -2.02 -22.68 22.06
CA PHE A 43 -2.04 -21.72 20.96
C PHE A 43 -3.31 -20.85 20.91
N GLU A 44 -4.44 -21.40 21.35
CA GLU A 44 -5.72 -20.71 21.42
C GLU A 44 -5.75 -19.51 22.38
N ASN A 45 -4.74 -19.37 23.24
CA ASN A 45 -4.59 -18.26 24.18
C ASN A 45 -3.75 -17.11 23.63
N TYR A 46 -3.20 -17.25 22.42
CA TYR A 46 -2.41 -16.21 21.79
C TYR A 46 -3.18 -15.48 20.69
N HIS A 47 -2.60 -14.38 20.21
CA HIS A 47 -3.12 -13.65 19.07
C HIS A 47 -2.93 -14.46 17.78
N SER A 48 -3.91 -14.43 16.87
CA SER A 48 -3.86 -15.17 15.60
C SER A 48 -2.57 -14.88 14.81
N ASP A 49 -2.14 -13.62 14.81
CA ASP A 49 -0.98 -13.17 14.03
C ASP A 49 0.34 -13.69 14.63
N MET A 50 0.34 -14.12 15.89
CA MET A 50 1.51 -14.80 16.46
C MET A 50 1.65 -16.22 15.93
N LEU A 51 0.55 -16.89 15.62
CA LEU A 51 0.56 -18.28 15.14
C LEU A 51 1.25 -18.40 13.78
N LEU A 52 1.27 -17.31 13.01
CA LEU A 52 2.09 -17.18 11.81
C LEU A 52 3.55 -17.56 12.04
N TYR A 53 4.07 -17.36 13.26
CA TYR A 53 5.47 -17.57 13.63
C TYR A 53 5.78 -18.95 14.25
N PHE A 54 4.76 -19.77 14.52
CA PHE A 54 4.92 -21.05 15.21
C PHE A 54 5.50 -22.12 14.28
N ASN A 55 6.20 -23.11 14.87
CA ASN A 55 6.62 -24.30 14.13
C ASN A 55 5.48 -25.34 14.13
N TYR A 56 4.85 -25.55 12.97
CA TYR A 56 3.74 -26.51 12.81
C TYR A 56 4.13 -27.97 13.11
N GLU A 57 5.41 -28.34 13.00
CA GLU A 57 5.88 -29.68 13.38
C GLU A 57 5.67 -29.97 14.87
N THR A 58 5.63 -28.93 15.70
CA THR A 58 5.40 -29.04 17.15
C THR A 58 3.92 -29.12 17.52
N ILE A 59 3.02 -28.89 16.56
CA ILE A 59 1.56 -28.94 16.77
C ILE A 59 1.07 -30.39 16.61
N ASN A 60 0.27 -30.84 17.57
CA ASN A 60 -0.40 -32.14 17.48
C ASN A 60 -1.35 -32.15 16.27
N LYS A 61 -1.13 -33.11 15.36
CA LYS A 61 -1.88 -33.19 14.10
C LYS A 61 -3.37 -33.45 14.30
N THR A 62 -3.79 -34.03 15.43
CA THR A 62 -5.22 -34.23 15.75
C THR A 62 -6.00 -32.92 15.91
N ILE A 63 -5.34 -31.83 16.28
CA ILE A 63 -5.94 -30.50 16.46
C ILE A 63 -5.53 -29.52 15.35
N CYS A 64 -4.96 -30.01 14.25
CA CYS A 64 -4.42 -29.13 13.20
C CYS A 64 -5.49 -28.25 12.56
N LYS A 65 -6.73 -28.72 12.42
CA LYS A 65 -7.83 -27.92 11.87
C LYS A 65 -8.12 -26.71 12.75
N ALA A 66 -8.20 -26.90 14.07
CA ALA A 66 -8.41 -25.81 15.02
C ALA A 66 -7.26 -24.79 14.97
N TYR A 67 -6.01 -25.28 14.85
CA TYR A 67 -4.84 -24.43 14.65
C TYR A 67 -4.96 -23.60 13.37
N PHE A 68 -5.25 -24.23 12.23
CA PHE A 68 -5.34 -23.52 10.96
C PHE A 68 -6.56 -22.61 10.84
N THR A 69 -7.66 -22.90 11.53
CA THR A 69 -8.76 -21.93 11.67
C THR A 69 -8.30 -20.63 12.32
N GLN A 70 -7.41 -20.69 13.33
CA GLN A 70 -6.86 -19.47 13.94
C GLN A 70 -5.79 -18.80 13.08
N VAL A 71 -4.94 -19.57 12.40
CA VAL A 71 -3.99 -19.03 11.42
C VAL A 71 -4.74 -18.35 10.27
N GLY A 72 -5.85 -18.91 9.81
CA GLY A 72 -6.72 -18.35 8.79
C GLY A 72 -7.40 -17.04 9.21
N ALA A 73 -7.48 -16.73 10.51
CA ALA A 73 -7.94 -15.43 11.00
C ALA A 73 -6.83 -14.38 11.09
N ALA A 74 -5.58 -14.75 10.79
CA ALA A 74 -4.43 -13.86 10.91
C ALA A 74 -4.31 -12.87 9.74
N ASP A 75 -3.65 -11.74 9.98
CA ASP A 75 -3.29 -10.80 8.92
C ASP A 75 -1.95 -11.21 8.27
N LEU A 76 -2.02 -11.88 7.11
CA LEU A 76 -0.85 -12.34 6.36
C LEU A 76 0.00 -11.22 5.74
N SER A 77 -0.52 -9.98 5.72
CA SER A 77 0.22 -8.83 5.23
C SER A 77 1.26 -8.32 6.22
N VAL A 78 1.28 -8.84 7.45
CA VAL A 78 2.28 -8.46 8.46
C VAL A 78 3.70 -8.84 8.05
N PHE A 79 3.85 -9.86 7.19
CA PHE A 79 5.16 -10.31 6.74
C PHE A 79 5.88 -9.25 5.90
N SER A 80 7.14 -8.98 6.25
CA SER A 80 8.08 -8.25 5.42
C SER A 80 8.43 -9.06 4.16
N SER A 81 9.11 -8.40 3.22
CA SER A 81 9.63 -9.05 2.02
C SER A 81 10.55 -10.24 2.35
N THR A 82 11.28 -10.18 3.46
CA THR A 82 12.18 -11.24 3.94
C THR A 82 11.42 -12.48 4.39
N LEU A 83 10.24 -12.31 4.98
CA LEU A 83 9.39 -13.43 5.42
C LEU A 83 8.26 -13.76 4.44
N SER A 84 8.35 -13.29 3.19
CA SER A 84 7.31 -13.47 2.18
C SER A 84 6.99 -14.95 1.90
N GLY A 85 8.01 -15.82 1.83
CA GLY A 85 7.85 -17.27 1.62
C GLY A 85 7.17 -18.01 2.77
N ARG A 86 6.94 -17.35 3.92
CA ARG A 86 6.25 -17.96 5.06
C ARG A 86 4.77 -18.23 4.78
N ARG A 87 4.14 -17.45 3.88
CA ARG A 87 2.76 -17.68 3.46
C ARG A 87 2.62 -19.04 2.76
N ASP A 88 3.55 -19.36 1.88
CA ASP A 88 3.54 -20.62 1.12
C ASP A 88 3.74 -21.83 2.05
N ILE A 89 4.64 -21.71 3.03
CA ILE A 89 4.85 -22.74 4.06
C ILE A 89 3.57 -22.95 4.89
N LEU A 90 2.92 -21.87 5.33
CA LEU A 90 1.68 -21.98 6.11
C LEU A 90 0.55 -22.61 5.29
N LEU A 91 0.42 -22.21 4.02
CA LEU A 91 -0.57 -22.78 3.12
C LEU A 91 -0.31 -24.27 2.87
N SER A 92 0.93 -24.66 2.58
CA SER A 92 1.31 -26.07 2.38
C SER A 92 0.95 -26.93 3.59
N ASN A 93 1.29 -26.45 4.79
CA ASN A 93 0.96 -27.16 6.03
C ASN A 93 -0.56 -27.25 6.27
N ALA A 94 -1.33 -26.25 5.86
CA ALA A 94 -2.78 -26.24 5.97
C ALA A 94 -3.42 -27.23 4.98
N ILE A 95 -2.92 -27.26 3.74
CA ILE A 95 -3.31 -28.23 2.71
C ILE A 95 -3.06 -29.66 3.21
N ASP A 96 -1.89 -29.92 3.80
CA ASP A 96 -1.55 -31.21 4.39
C ASP A 96 -2.46 -31.59 5.56
N CYS A 97 -2.75 -30.64 6.46
CA CYS A 97 -3.70 -30.83 7.56
C CYS A 97 -5.10 -31.20 7.09
N LEU A 98 -5.56 -30.58 6.01
CA LEU A 98 -6.89 -30.76 5.45
C LEU A 98 -6.98 -32.01 4.54
N GLY A 99 -5.85 -32.59 4.15
CA GLY A 99 -5.80 -33.72 3.23
C GLY A 99 -6.27 -33.35 1.83
N ILE A 100 -6.04 -32.10 1.41
CA ILE A 100 -6.43 -31.63 0.08
C ILE A 100 -5.44 -32.18 -0.94
N ASN A 101 -5.92 -33.04 -1.84
CA ASN A 101 -5.13 -33.57 -2.94
C ASN A 101 -5.48 -32.80 -4.22
N GLY A 102 -4.47 -32.18 -4.85
CA GLY A 102 -4.65 -31.39 -6.07
C GLY A 102 -5.01 -29.92 -5.79
N THR A 103 -5.71 -29.30 -6.73
CA THR A 103 -5.99 -27.85 -6.73
C THR A 103 -7.44 -27.49 -6.43
N SER A 104 -8.33 -28.46 -6.21
CA SER A 104 -9.74 -28.18 -5.89
C SER A 104 -9.96 -28.13 -4.37
N ILE A 105 -10.27 -26.94 -3.84
CA ILE A 105 -10.55 -26.70 -2.42
C ILE A 105 -12.07 -26.62 -2.24
N LYS A 106 -12.60 -27.43 -1.33
CA LYS A 106 -14.04 -27.47 -1.02
C LYS A 106 -14.43 -26.33 -0.07
N LYS A 107 -15.70 -25.93 -0.12
CA LYS A 107 -16.31 -24.97 0.81
C LYS A 107 -15.92 -25.16 2.29
N GLN A 108 -16.03 -26.39 2.80
CA GLN A 108 -15.69 -26.69 4.20
C GLN A 108 -14.22 -26.41 4.53
N ASP A 109 -13.31 -26.62 3.58
CA ASP A 109 -11.87 -26.47 3.77
C ASP A 109 -11.48 -24.98 3.67
N LEU A 110 -12.19 -24.22 2.84
CA LEU A 110 -12.06 -22.75 2.77
C LEU A 110 -12.37 -22.08 4.12
N THR A 111 -13.34 -22.59 4.88
CA THR A 111 -13.63 -22.06 6.24
C THR A 111 -12.46 -22.24 7.22
N VAL A 112 -11.62 -23.26 7.00
CA VAL A 112 -10.42 -23.48 7.81
C VAL A 112 -9.27 -22.63 7.29
N LEU A 113 -9.10 -22.50 5.97
CA LEU A 113 -8.04 -21.70 5.37
C LEU A 113 -8.20 -20.20 5.68
N GLY A 114 -9.43 -19.67 5.65
CA GLY A 114 -9.68 -18.24 5.90
C GLY A 114 -8.80 -17.36 5.01
N ASN A 115 -8.06 -16.44 5.61
CA ASN A 115 -7.13 -15.53 4.94
C ASN A 115 -5.95 -16.26 4.25
N LEU A 116 -5.66 -17.53 4.56
CA LEU A 116 -4.68 -18.32 3.78
C LEU A 116 -5.11 -18.50 2.33
N ALA A 117 -6.39 -18.28 2.00
CA ALA A 117 -6.86 -18.16 0.62
C ALA A 117 -6.05 -17.11 -0.19
N CYS A 118 -5.52 -16.07 0.44
CA CYS A 118 -4.69 -15.08 -0.24
C CYS A 118 -3.36 -15.62 -0.79
N ALA A 119 -2.92 -16.77 -0.31
CA ALA A 119 -1.69 -17.44 -0.77
C ALA A 119 -1.96 -18.54 -1.80
N VAL A 120 -3.22 -18.86 -2.12
CA VAL A 120 -3.53 -19.96 -3.04
C VAL A 120 -3.12 -19.62 -4.48
N SER A 121 -2.75 -20.63 -5.25
CA SER A 121 -2.34 -20.46 -6.64
C SER A 121 -3.54 -20.10 -7.53
N SER A 122 -3.26 -19.54 -8.72
CA SER A 122 -4.27 -19.28 -9.74
C SER A 122 -5.04 -20.54 -10.15
N ASP A 123 -4.37 -21.69 -10.23
CA ASP A 123 -5.01 -22.97 -10.56
C ASP A 123 -5.97 -23.42 -9.45
N ALA A 124 -5.58 -23.19 -8.20
CA ALA A 124 -6.46 -23.48 -7.07
C ALA A 124 -7.72 -22.61 -7.11
N ILE A 125 -7.59 -21.33 -7.43
CA ILE A 125 -8.74 -20.43 -7.58
C ILE A 125 -9.71 -20.94 -8.65
N ARG A 126 -9.21 -21.37 -9.82
CA ARG A 126 -10.05 -21.86 -10.92
C ARG A 126 -10.83 -23.13 -10.60
N ASN A 127 -10.21 -24.03 -9.83
CA ASN A 127 -10.73 -25.39 -9.62
C ASN A 127 -11.47 -25.55 -8.28
N SER A 128 -11.47 -24.54 -7.43
CA SER A 128 -12.09 -24.57 -6.10
C SER A 128 -13.56 -24.16 -6.12
N ASP A 129 -14.23 -24.38 -4.99
CA ASP A 129 -15.57 -23.87 -4.75
C ASP A 129 -15.63 -22.34 -4.90
N PRO A 130 -16.68 -21.76 -5.55
CA PRO A 130 -16.80 -20.33 -5.78
C PRO A 130 -16.75 -19.46 -4.51
N GLU A 131 -17.07 -20.04 -3.35
CA GLU A 131 -16.94 -19.35 -2.07
C GLU A 131 -15.50 -18.88 -1.77
N ILE A 132 -14.49 -19.37 -2.50
CA ILE A 132 -13.13 -18.85 -2.43
C ILE A 132 -13.08 -17.33 -2.66
N LEU A 133 -13.97 -16.79 -3.49
CA LEU A 133 -14.09 -15.36 -3.75
C LEU A 133 -14.43 -14.56 -2.49
N GLU A 134 -15.19 -15.12 -1.55
CA GLU A 134 -15.51 -14.48 -0.27
C GLU A 134 -14.25 -14.27 0.58
N TYR A 135 -13.34 -15.25 0.57
CA TYR A 135 -12.08 -15.15 1.31
C TYR A 135 -11.08 -14.24 0.60
N LEU A 136 -11.09 -14.22 -0.74
CA LEU A 136 -10.22 -13.34 -1.53
C LEU A 136 -10.54 -11.84 -1.33
N LYS A 137 -11.76 -11.49 -0.89
CA LYS A 137 -12.11 -10.11 -0.50
C LYS A 137 -11.27 -9.57 0.64
N ASN A 138 -10.76 -10.45 1.51
CA ASN A 138 -9.94 -10.07 2.66
C ASN A 138 -8.47 -9.87 2.28
N CYS A 139 -8.07 -10.20 1.05
CA CYS A 139 -6.69 -10.11 0.62
C CYS A 139 -6.28 -8.66 0.40
N LYS A 140 -5.23 -8.25 1.12
CA LYS A 140 -4.65 -6.94 0.92
C LYS A 140 -4.10 -6.82 -0.49
N ASP A 141 -3.39 -7.82 -1.00
CA ASP A 141 -2.86 -7.83 -2.37
C ASP A 141 -3.18 -9.17 -3.04
N LEU A 142 -3.34 -9.13 -4.36
CA LEU A 142 -3.56 -10.28 -5.24
C LEU A 142 -2.61 -10.17 -6.44
N SER A 143 -2.04 -11.29 -6.88
CA SER A 143 -1.21 -11.32 -8.09
C SER A 143 -2.07 -11.20 -9.35
N ASP A 144 -1.46 -10.75 -10.46
CA ASP A 144 -2.16 -10.68 -11.75
C ASP A 144 -2.69 -12.06 -12.22
N SER A 145 -2.00 -13.15 -11.85
CA SER A 145 -2.45 -14.52 -12.13
C SER A 145 -3.65 -14.93 -11.27
N GLN A 146 -3.68 -14.56 -9.98
CA GLN A 146 -4.83 -14.79 -9.11
C GLN A 146 -6.05 -13.99 -9.60
N ILE A 147 -5.86 -12.73 -9.95
CA ILE A 147 -6.91 -11.86 -10.50
C ILE A 147 -7.49 -12.46 -11.78
N SER A 148 -6.64 -12.92 -12.71
CA SER A 148 -7.09 -13.56 -13.95
C SER A 148 -7.92 -14.82 -13.67
N ALA A 149 -7.47 -15.67 -12.74
CA ALA A 149 -8.20 -16.86 -12.33
C ALA A 149 -9.57 -16.53 -11.71
N MET A 150 -9.67 -15.47 -10.91
CA MET A 150 -10.94 -15.01 -10.35
C MET A 150 -11.90 -14.53 -11.43
N GLN A 151 -11.40 -13.75 -12.40
CA GLN A 151 -12.22 -13.26 -13.52
C GLN A 151 -12.72 -14.43 -14.39
N GLU A 152 -11.88 -15.45 -14.61
CA GLU A 152 -12.30 -16.66 -15.31
C GLU A 152 -13.36 -17.46 -14.55
N LEU A 153 -13.22 -17.60 -13.23
CA LEU A 153 -14.22 -18.24 -12.37
C LEU A 153 -15.57 -17.50 -12.43
N LEU A 154 -15.55 -16.16 -12.37
CA LEU A 154 -16.76 -15.33 -12.52
C LEU A 154 -17.41 -15.45 -13.91
N ASN A 155 -16.61 -15.66 -14.95
CA ASN A 155 -17.09 -15.78 -16.33
C ASN A 155 -17.54 -17.20 -16.69
N SER A 156 -16.91 -18.24 -16.13
CA SER A 156 -17.27 -19.65 -16.38
C SER A 156 -18.61 -20.00 -15.75
N GLU A 157 -18.95 -19.37 -14.63
CA GLU A 157 -20.26 -19.47 -13.97
C GLU A 157 -21.32 -18.53 -14.57
N SER A 158 -21.13 -18.05 -15.80
CA SER A 158 -22.02 -17.11 -16.50
C SER A 158 -23.46 -17.60 -16.69
N THR A 159 -23.76 -18.87 -16.45
CA THR A 159 -25.14 -19.40 -16.39
C THR A 159 -25.81 -19.22 -15.01
N LEU A 160 -25.05 -18.94 -13.95
CA LEU A 160 -25.53 -18.75 -12.57
C LEU A 160 -25.64 -17.27 -12.18
N PHE A 161 -24.81 -16.40 -12.76
CA PHE A 161 -24.81 -14.97 -12.47
C PHE A 161 -25.53 -14.17 -13.56
N SER A 162 -26.79 -13.80 -13.31
CA SER A 162 -27.35 -12.63 -14.00
C SER A 162 -26.60 -11.40 -13.47
N TRP A 163 -25.78 -10.78 -14.31
CA TRP A 163 -25.04 -9.59 -13.94
C TRP A 163 -26.01 -8.44 -13.70
N ASN A 164 -26.27 -8.17 -12.44
CA ASN A 164 -27.16 -7.13 -11.96
C ASN A 164 -26.47 -6.35 -10.83
N GLN A 165 -27.11 -5.30 -10.34
CA GLN A 165 -26.56 -4.46 -9.28
C GLN A 165 -26.18 -5.27 -8.04
N LYS A 166 -27.04 -6.20 -7.61
CA LYS A 166 -26.80 -7.04 -6.44
C LYS A 166 -25.58 -7.94 -6.62
N THR A 167 -25.45 -8.60 -7.77
CA THR A 167 -24.30 -9.46 -8.06
C THR A 167 -22.99 -8.67 -8.00
N LEU A 168 -22.97 -7.45 -8.55
CA LEU A 168 -21.78 -6.58 -8.49
C LEU A 168 -21.50 -6.04 -7.09
N ASP A 169 -22.54 -5.69 -6.32
CA ASP A 169 -22.40 -5.24 -4.93
C ASP A 169 -21.88 -6.37 -4.03
N ASP A 170 -22.37 -7.60 -4.24
CA ASP A 170 -21.96 -8.78 -3.49
C ASP A 170 -20.47 -9.11 -3.73
N LEU A 171 -19.84 -8.68 -4.83
CA LEU A 171 -18.39 -8.84 -5.06
C LEU A 171 -17.52 -8.01 -4.11
N GLY A 172 -18.09 -7.03 -3.40
CA GLY A 172 -17.36 -6.22 -2.44
C GLY A 172 -16.19 -5.46 -3.10
N ILE A 173 -14.97 -5.64 -2.59
CA ILE A 173 -13.77 -4.90 -3.06
C ILE A 173 -13.12 -5.51 -4.30
N LEU A 174 -13.44 -6.76 -4.67
CA LEU A 174 -12.81 -7.46 -5.78
C LEU A 174 -12.80 -6.71 -7.11
N PRO A 175 -13.85 -5.93 -7.47
CA PRO A 175 -13.86 -5.21 -8.73
C PRO A 175 -12.74 -4.15 -8.87
N LEU A 176 -12.10 -3.75 -7.76
CA LEU A 176 -10.90 -2.89 -7.78
C LEU A 176 -9.75 -3.50 -8.61
N TYR A 177 -9.69 -4.83 -8.73
CA TYR A 177 -8.61 -5.55 -9.37
C TYR A 177 -8.89 -5.93 -10.83
N PHE A 178 -10.13 -5.84 -11.28
CA PHE A 178 -10.53 -6.44 -12.56
C PHE A 178 -10.06 -5.64 -13.77
N SER A 179 -9.77 -6.39 -14.83
CA SER A 179 -9.28 -5.87 -16.10
C SER A 179 -10.37 -5.16 -16.91
N GLN A 180 -9.92 -4.42 -17.92
CA GLN A 180 -10.80 -3.75 -18.89
C GLN A 180 -11.72 -4.73 -19.61
N ASP A 181 -11.27 -5.95 -19.89
CA ASP A 181 -12.07 -6.97 -20.59
C ASP A 181 -13.32 -7.36 -19.78
N PHE A 182 -13.18 -7.52 -18.47
CA PHE A 182 -14.32 -7.80 -17.59
C PHE A 182 -15.30 -6.63 -17.54
N TRP A 183 -14.80 -5.39 -17.44
CA TRP A 183 -15.67 -4.21 -17.46
C TRP A 183 -16.37 -4.00 -18.82
N GLY A 184 -15.75 -4.45 -19.90
CA GLY A 184 -16.36 -4.48 -21.24
C GLY A 184 -17.57 -5.40 -21.35
N SER A 185 -17.73 -6.37 -20.46
CA SER A 185 -18.82 -7.35 -20.51
C SER A 185 -20.15 -6.87 -19.88
N PHE A 186 -20.17 -5.78 -19.10
CA PHE A 186 -21.33 -5.38 -18.27
C PHE A 186 -21.80 -3.93 -18.47
N ILE A 187 -21.76 -3.45 -19.72
CA ILE A 187 -21.94 -2.03 -20.09
C ILE A 187 -23.23 -1.39 -19.52
N GLU A 188 -24.36 -2.11 -19.50
CA GLU A 188 -25.66 -1.55 -19.09
C GLU A 188 -25.75 -1.27 -17.57
N VAL A 189 -25.16 -2.13 -16.73
CA VAL A 189 -25.19 -2.00 -15.26
C VAL A 189 -23.99 -1.18 -14.75
N HIS A 190 -22.97 -1.03 -15.59
CA HIS A 190 -21.68 -0.40 -15.27
C HIS A 190 -21.80 1.00 -14.65
N SER A 191 -22.62 1.88 -15.22
CA SER A 191 -22.68 3.29 -14.78
C SER A 191 -23.26 3.46 -13.36
N LYS A 192 -24.35 2.76 -13.05
CA LYS A 192 -25.00 2.83 -11.74
C LYS A 192 -24.13 2.21 -10.66
N PHE A 193 -23.54 1.04 -10.95
CA PHE A 193 -22.62 0.38 -10.03
C PHE A 193 -21.38 1.25 -9.77
N MET A 194 -20.76 1.82 -10.81
CA MET A 194 -19.55 2.64 -10.64
C MET A 194 -19.75 3.88 -9.77
N LYS A 195 -20.95 4.49 -9.79
CA LYS A 195 -21.28 5.60 -8.87
C LYS A 195 -21.17 5.17 -7.40
N GLY A 196 -21.73 4.02 -7.05
CA GLY A 196 -21.65 3.48 -5.69
C GLY A 196 -20.25 2.96 -5.36
N PHE A 197 -19.63 2.25 -6.29
CA PHE A 197 -18.34 1.60 -6.08
C PHE A 197 -17.19 2.60 -5.95
N LEU A 198 -17.13 3.63 -6.82
CA LEU A 198 -16.11 4.68 -6.73
C LEU A 198 -16.23 5.47 -5.41
N LYS A 199 -17.45 5.71 -4.93
CA LYS A 199 -17.69 6.29 -3.61
C LYS A 199 -17.15 5.39 -2.49
N LEU A 200 -17.44 4.09 -2.55
CA LEU A 200 -16.98 3.10 -1.57
C LEU A 200 -15.45 3.06 -1.49
N VAL A 201 -14.76 2.85 -2.63
CA VAL A 201 -13.30 2.70 -2.64
C VAL A 201 -12.58 3.98 -2.25
N ARG A 202 -13.13 5.16 -2.57
CA ARG A 202 -12.59 6.45 -2.11
C ARG A 202 -12.75 6.64 -0.61
N GLY A 203 -13.91 6.26 -0.04
CA GLY A 203 -14.16 6.32 1.39
C GLY A 203 -13.30 5.36 2.23
N GLN A 204 -12.78 4.29 1.63
CA GLN A 204 -11.93 3.31 2.30
C GLN A 204 -10.43 3.67 2.31
N ASN A 205 -10.05 4.88 1.90
CA ASN A 205 -8.64 5.29 1.73
C ASN A 205 -7.83 4.32 0.85
N THR A 206 -8.46 3.79 -0.21
CA THR A 206 -7.81 2.87 -1.14
C THR A 206 -6.52 3.47 -1.69
N PRO A 207 -5.39 2.72 -1.73
CA PRO A 207 -4.15 3.23 -2.28
C PRO A 207 -4.33 3.74 -3.71
N LYS A 208 -3.88 4.96 -3.98
CA LYS A 208 -4.01 5.61 -5.30
C LYS A 208 -3.48 4.77 -6.45
N PRO A 209 -2.37 4.00 -6.33
CA PRO A 209 -1.92 3.11 -7.41
C PRO A 209 -2.98 2.08 -7.83
N ARG A 210 -3.81 1.59 -6.89
CA ARG A 210 -4.92 0.67 -7.21
C ARG A 210 -6.07 1.38 -7.88
N LEU A 211 -6.44 2.56 -7.38
CA LEU A 211 -7.44 3.39 -8.05
C LEU A 211 -7.01 3.71 -9.49
N LYS A 212 -5.73 4.00 -9.72
CA LYS A 212 -5.16 4.22 -11.06
C LYS A 212 -5.31 3.00 -11.97
N LYS A 213 -5.07 1.78 -11.46
CA LYS A 213 -5.33 0.54 -12.22
C LYS A 213 -6.82 0.40 -12.57
N LEU A 214 -7.72 0.62 -11.61
CA LEU A 214 -9.17 0.60 -11.83
C LEU A 214 -9.59 1.63 -12.87
N PHE A 215 -9.15 2.88 -12.75
CA PHE A 215 -9.47 3.96 -13.69
C PHE A 215 -9.07 3.62 -15.12
N LYS A 216 -7.87 3.04 -15.32
CA LYS A 216 -7.45 2.53 -16.63
C LYS A 216 -8.34 1.40 -17.14
N ALA A 217 -8.83 0.54 -16.26
CA ALA A 217 -9.70 -0.57 -16.63
C ALA A 217 -11.13 -0.13 -16.99
N ILE A 218 -11.66 0.90 -16.34
CA ILE A 218 -13.06 1.34 -16.54
C ILE A 218 -13.22 2.47 -17.58
N ILE A 219 -12.16 3.24 -17.87
CA ILE A 219 -12.17 4.22 -18.96
C ILE A 219 -12.12 3.46 -20.29
N PHE A 220 -13.30 3.10 -20.77
CA PHE A 220 -13.46 2.44 -22.05
C PHE A 220 -13.21 3.43 -23.19
N THR A 221 -12.11 3.26 -23.92
CA THR A 221 -11.97 3.80 -25.28
C THR A 221 -12.58 2.81 -26.26
N PRO A 222 -13.72 3.12 -26.91
CA PRO A 222 -14.23 2.27 -27.97
C PRO A 222 -13.14 2.10 -29.03
N LYS A 223 -12.84 0.85 -29.43
CA LYS A 223 -11.86 0.54 -30.51
C LYS A 223 -12.20 1.25 -31.84
N VAL A 224 -13.40 1.82 -31.96
CA VAL A 224 -13.85 2.62 -33.10
C VAL A 224 -14.21 4.02 -32.62
N VAL A 225 -13.22 4.90 -32.48
CA VAL A 225 -13.50 6.35 -32.49
C VAL A 225 -13.33 6.83 -33.93
N LYS A 226 -14.45 6.90 -34.66
CA LYS A 226 -14.57 7.75 -35.84
C LYS A 226 -14.25 9.18 -35.40
N ARG A 227 -13.08 9.69 -35.77
CA ARG A 227 -12.59 11.08 -35.61
C ARG A 227 -12.77 11.65 -34.20
N ALA A 228 -11.67 11.81 -33.45
CA ALA A 228 -11.68 12.61 -32.23
C ALA A 228 -12.38 13.95 -32.52
N ALA A 229 -13.53 14.18 -31.90
CA ALA A 229 -14.20 15.46 -32.01
C ALA A 229 -13.27 16.51 -31.40
N SER A 230 -12.94 17.55 -32.18
CA SER A 230 -12.12 18.69 -31.74
C SER A 230 -12.83 19.55 -30.68
N ASP A 231 -14.12 19.30 -30.48
CA ASP A 231 -15.00 20.14 -29.66
C ASP A 231 -15.58 19.35 -28.48
N CYS A 232 -15.97 20.08 -27.44
CA CYS A 232 -16.67 19.52 -26.29
C CYS A 232 -18.11 19.13 -26.68
N ILE A 233 -18.42 17.83 -26.72
CA ILE A 233 -19.76 17.33 -27.06
C ILE A 233 -20.56 16.97 -25.80
N LYS A 234 -19.87 16.58 -24.72
CA LYS A 234 -20.51 16.20 -23.45
C LYS A 234 -21.04 17.37 -22.61
N GLY A 235 -20.83 18.60 -23.07
CA GLY A 235 -21.08 19.81 -22.29
C GLY A 235 -19.92 20.14 -21.33
N ASN A 236 -19.76 21.42 -21.05
CA ASN A 236 -18.66 21.92 -20.23
C ASN A 236 -18.67 21.30 -18.83
N ILE A 237 -17.50 20.88 -18.37
CA ILE A 237 -17.31 20.39 -17.01
C ILE A 237 -17.47 21.57 -16.04
N THR A 238 -18.36 21.40 -15.05
CA THR A 238 -18.66 22.39 -14.02
C THR A 238 -18.33 21.84 -12.63
N SER A 239 -18.31 22.72 -11.62
CA SER A 239 -18.13 22.30 -10.22
C SER A 239 -19.15 21.23 -9.78
N LEU A 240 -20.40 21.33 -10.27
CA LEU A 240 -21.44 20.33 -10.00
C LEU A 240 -21.07 18.96 -10.58
N ILE A 241 -20.54 18.90 -11.80
CA ILE A 241 -20.09 17.65 -12.42
C ILE A 241 -18.89 17.07 -11.65
N ILE A 242 -17.94 17.92 -11.25
CA ILE A 242 -16.77 17.52 -10.46
C ILE A 242 -17.20 16.96 -9.09
N SER A 243 -18.30 17.45 -8.51
CA SER A 243 -18.82 16.98 -7.22
C SER A 243 -19.40 15.56 -7.26
N ASP A 244 -19.80 15.04 -8.43
CA ASP A 244 -20.31 13.66 -8.56
C ASP A 244 -19.22 12.61 -8.21
N ASP A 245 -19.57 11.62 -7.40
CA ASP A 245 -18.66 10.56 -6.95
C ASP A 245 -18.20 9.63 -8.08
N ALA A 246 -18.88 9.59 -9.22
CA ALA A 246 -18.39 8.87 -10.40
C ALA A 246 -17.41 9.68 -11.26
N PHE A 247 -17.27 10.99 -11.06
CA PHE A 247 -16.36 11.79 -11.88
C PHE A 247 -14.91 11.27 -11.80
N PRO A 248 -14.14 11.19 -12.91
CA PRO A 248 -14.46 11.58 -14.30
C PRO A 248 -14.99 10.44 -15.20
N PHE A 249 -15.67 9.44 -14.66
CA PHE A 249 -16.21 8.32 -15.43
C PHE A 249 -17.10 8.80 -16.59
N GLY A 250 -16.91 8.18 -17.76
CA GLY A 250 -17.62 8.52 -18.98
C GLY A 250 -16.95 9.60 -19.83
N TYR A 251 -15.87 10.24 -19.39
CA TYR A 251 -15.04 11.07 -20.27
C TYR A 251 -13.94 10.22 -20.93
N THR A 252 -13.68 10.48 -22.21
CA THR A 252 -12.40 10.10 -22.84
C THR A 252 -11.37 11.19 -22.56
N GLU A 253 -10.09 10.91 -22.74
CA GLU A 253 -9.03 11.93 -22.61
C GLU A 253 -9.32 13.19 -23.44
N ALA A 254 -9.68 13.02 -24.72
CA ALA A 254 -10.01 14.14 -25.59
C ALA A 254 -11.23 14.94 -25.08
N GLN A 255 -12.33 14.27 -24.72
CA GLN A 255 -13.51 14.97 -24.20
C GLN A 255 -13.25 15.62 -22.84
N PHE A 256 -12.43 15.02 -21.99
CA PHE A 256 -12.01 15.61 -20.73
C PHE A 256 -11.24 16.92 -20.99
N GLY A 257 -10.26 16.90 -21.90
CA GLY A 257 -9.48 18.08 -22.27
C GLY A 257 -10.30 19.19 -22.92
N HIS A 258 -11.19 18.85 -23.87
CA HIS A 258 -12.01 19.84 -24.58
C HIS A 258 -13.12 20.43 -23.71
N CYS A 259 -13.68 19.66 -22.77
CA CYS A 259 -14.77 20.12 -21.91
C CYS A 259 -14.30 20.77 -20.60
N LEU A 260 -13.02 20.66 -20.24
CA LEU A 260 -12.46 21.23 -19.02
C LEU A 260 -11.76 22.56 -19.30
N SER A 261 -12.29 23.65 -18.73
CA SER A 261 -11.67 24.97 -18.85
C SER A 261 -10.65 25.23 -17.73
N SER A 262 -9.67 26.08 -18.01
CA SER A 262 -8.60 26.46 -17.08
C SER A 262 -9.12 27.21 -15.85
N ALA A 263 -10.20 27.99 -16.01
CA ALA A 263 -10.91 28.62 -14.89
C ALA A 263 -11.52 27.57 -13.94
N VAL A 264 -12.21 26.58 -14.48
CA VAL A 264 -12.80 25.49 -13.67
C VAL A 264 -11.70 24.69 -12.95
N VAL A 265 -10.56 24.45 -13.59
CA VAL A 265 -9.40 23.80 -12.95
C VAL A 265 -8.89 24.62 -11.78
N LYS A 266 -8.72 25.93 -11.95
CA LYS A 266 -8.27 26.83 -10.88
C LYS A 266 -9.20 26.79 -9.67
N ASP A 267 -10.50 26.89 -9.91
CA ASP A 267 -11.51 27.04 -8.86
C ASP A 267 -11.83 25.71 -8.15
N ASN A 268 -11.49 24.56 -8.75
CA ASN A 268 -11.82 23.23 -8.23
C ASN A 268 -10.60 22.30 -8.12
N LEU A 269 -9.39 22.88 -8.02
CA LEU A 269 -8.13 22.12 -8.11
C LEU A 269 -8.06 20.95 -7.11
N ALA A 270 -8.36 21.21 -5.83
CA ALA A 270 -8.30 20.18 -4.79
C ALA A 270 -9.24 19.00 -5.09
N SER A 271 -10.48 19.27 -5.51
CA SER A 271 -11.46 18.23 -5.83
C SER A 271 -11.08 17.43 -7.08
N LEU A 272 -10.49 18.09 -8.08
CA LEU A 272 -9.95 17.41 -9.27
C LEU A 272 -8.80 16.47 -8.90
N CYS A 273 -7.81 16.97 -8.16
CA CYS A 273 -6.64 16.20 -7.73
C CYS A 273 -6.99 15.08 -6.75
N GLU A 274 -8.12 15.17 -6.07
CA GLU A 274 -8.63 14.09 -5.23
C GLU A 274 -9.26 12.94 -6.02
N LYS A 275 -9.93 13.25 -7.15
CA LYS A 275 -10.76 12.28 -7.89
C LYS A 275 -10.06 11.67 -9.11
N ILE A 276 -9.05 12.35 -9.67
CA ILE A 276 -8.44 11.98 -10.96
C ILE A 276 -7.13 11.21 -10.75
N GLU A 277 -7.14 9.95 -11.16
CA GLU A 277 -5.98 9.04 -11.04
C GLU A 277 -5.34 8.65 -12.38
N ASP A 278 -6.03 8.89 -13.50
CA ASP A 278 -5.49 8.59 -14.82
C ASP A 278 -4.40 9.58 -15.22
N SER A 279 -3.24 9.08 -15.69
CA SER A 279 -2.08 9.92 -16.01
C SER A 279 -2.38 10.96 -17.10
N ALA A 280 -3.18 10.62 -18.11
CA ALA A 280 -3.48 11.51 -19.22
C ALA A 280 -4.38 12.66 -18.76
N PHE A 281 -5.37 12.35 -17.92
CA PHE A 281 -6.26 13.36 -17.33
C PHE A 281 -5.49 14.26 -16.36
N GLN A 282 -4.59 13.69 -15.56
CA GLN A 282 -3.68 14.44 -14.69
C GLN A 282 -2.80 15.40 -15.48
N ARG A 283 -2.27 14.97 -16.64
CA ARG A 283 -1.48 15.82 -17.53
C ARG A 283 -2.32 17.00 -18.04
N ILE A 284 -3.56 16.75 -18.46
CA ILE A 284 -4.50 17.80 -18.88
C ILE A 284 -4.73 18.83 -17.78
N ILE A 285 -4.88 18.43 -16.51
CA ILE A 285 -5.02 19.37 -15.38
C ILE A 285 -3.80 20.30 -15.29
N LEU A 286 -2.59 19.75 -15.39
CA LEU A 286 -1.35 20.54 -15.34
C LEU A 286 -1.22 21.49 -16.54
N ASP A 287 -1.56 21.02 -17.74
CA ASP A 287 -1.57 21.85 -18.95
C ASP A 287 -2.55 23.03 -18.80
N LYS A 288 -3.75 22.77 -18.26
CA LYS A 288 -4.74 23.82 -17.97
C LYS A 288 -4.29 24.81 -16.90
N LEU A 289 -3.61 24.35 -15.85
CA LEU A 289 -3.00 25.25 -14.86
C LEU A 289 -1.91 26.12 -15.50
N LYS A 290 -1.07 25.56 -16.38
CA LYS A 290 0.01 26.28 -17.05
C LYS A 290 -0.49 27.42 -17.94
N GLU A 291 -1.66 27.25 -18.58
CA GLU A 291 -2.29 28.30 -19.39
C GLU A 291 -2.57 29.59 -18.58
N ILE A 292 -2.90 29.47 -17.30
CA ILE A 292 -3.30 30.60 -16.43
C ILE A 292 -2.25 30.98 -15.38
N LEU A 293 -1.31 30.09 -15.08
CA LEU A 293 -0.23 30.25 -14.10
C LEU A 293 1.13 29.91 -14.73
N PRO A 294 1.56 30.65 -15.77
CA PRO A 294 2.79 30.34 -16.51
C PRO A 294 4.06 30.47 -15.65
N ASN A 295 3.99 31.26 -14.58
CA ASN A 295 5.09 31.48 -13.63
C ASN A 295 5.17 30.42 -12.53
N GLY A 296 4.29 29.42 -12.55
CA GLY A 296 4.28 28.31 -11.59
C GLY A 296 3.23 28.43 -10.50
N LEU A 297 3.31 27.49 -9.55
CA LEU A 297 2.29 27.26 -8.53
C LEU A 297 2.78 27.72 -7.15
N SER A 298 1.87 28.30 -6.37
CA SER A 298 2.10 28.61 -4.95
C SER A 298 2.13 27.35 -4.08
N ASP A 299 2.73 27.42 -2.88
CA ASP A 299 2.76 26.30 -1.92
C ASP A 299 1.37 25.68 -1.71
N ASP A 300 0.34 26.50 -1.51
CA ASP A 300 -1.03 26.02 -1.23
C ASP A 300 -1.63 25.27 -2.44
N GLN A 301 -1.29 25.68 -3.67
CA GLN A 301 -1.70 24.98 -4.89
C GLN A 301 -0.92 23.67 -5.09
N VAL A 302 0.37 23.66 -4.76
CA VAL A 302 1.23 22.46 -4.86
C VAL A 302 0.78 21.40 -3.87
N GLN A 303 0.42 21.79 -2.64
CA GLN A 303 -0.03 20.90 -1.58
C GLN A 303 -1.26 20.06 -1.98
N VAL A 304 -2.16 20.62 -2.79
CA VAL A 304 -3.39 19.92 -3.19
C VAL A 304 -3.23 19.05 -4.43
N LEU A 305 -2.06 19.06 -5.11
CA LEU A 305 -1.87 18.32 -6.35
C LEU A 305 -1.95 16.80 -6.18
N LYS A 306 -1.61 16.24 -5.00
CA LYS A 306 -1.62 14.79 -4.75
C LYS A 306 -0.92 14.02 -5.90
N SER A 307 -1.52 12.94 -6.40
CA SER A 307 -1.02 12.12 -7.51
C SER A 307 -0.87 12.87 -8.84
N VAL A 308 -1.58 13.99 -9.05
CA VAL A 308 -1.43 14.85 -10.25
C VAL A 308 -0.01 15.41 -10.37
N SER A 309 0.65 15.70 -9.25
CA SER A 309 2.02 16.23 -9.23
C SER A 309 3.02 15.32 -9.98
N ARG A 310 2.77 14.00 -10.02
CA ARG A 310 3.65 13.04 -10.69
C ARG A 310 3.66 13.13 -12.21
N SER A 311 2.66 13.78 -12.80
CA SER A 311 2.60 14.05 -14.24
C SER A 311 3.34 15.33 -14.65
N ALA A 312 3.97 16.03 -13.69
CA ALA A 312 4.72 17.25 -13.94
C ALA A 312 6.14 16.98 -14.43
N THR A 313 6.59 17.79 -15.37
CA THR A 313 7.98 17.81 -15.85
C THR A 313 8.90 18.53 -14.88
N VAL A 314 10.21 18.32 -15.03
CA VAL A 314 11.24 19.03 -14.26
C VAL A 314 11.14 20.55 -14.46
N ASP A 315 10.84 21.02 -15.69
CA ASP A 315 10.63 22.45 -15.98
C ASP A 315 9.44 23.02 -15.21
N GLU A 316 8.32 22.30 -15.15
CA GLU A 316 7.13 22.74 -14.40
C GLU A 316 7.41 22.78 -12.90
N ILE A 317 8.04 21.73 -12.35
CA ILE A 317 8.43 21.66 -10.93
C ILE A 317 9.40 22.79 -10.58
N SER A 318 10.29 23.19 -11.49
CA SER A 318 11.27 24.25 -11.25
C SER A 318 10.62 25.61 -10.98
N LYS A 319 9.36 25.78 -11.39
CA LYS A 319 8.56 27.00 -11.22
C LYS A 319 7.68 26.95 -9.97
N TRP A 320 7.63 25.83 -9.25
CA TRP A 320 6.81 25.71 -8.04
C TRP A 320 7.47 26.36 -6.83
N ASN A 321 6.63 26.94 -5.98
CA ASN A 321 7.01 27.32 -4.62
C ASN A 321 6.89 26.09 -3.72
N ILE A 322 8.03 25.70 -3.14
CA ILE A 322 8.16 24.57 -2.22
C ILE A 322 8.90 25.12 -1.01
N THR A 323 8.25 25.97 -0.23
CA THR A 323 8.89 26.72 0.86
C THR A 323 8.45 26.24 2.24
N LYS A 324 7.27 25.61 2.33
CA LYS A 324 6.69 25.10 3.58
C LYS A 324 6.95 23.60 3.75
N SER A 325 7.16 23.16 5.00
CA SER A 325 7.32 21.73 5.33
C SER A 325 6.09 20.90 4.91
N ASP A 326 4.88 21.47 5.05
CA ASP A 326 3.63 20.83 4.59
C ASP A 326 3.61 20.59 3.07
N THR A 327 4.20 21.49 2.28
CA THR A 327 4.32 21.33 0.83
C THR A 327 5.28 20.19 0.47
N LEU A 328 6.41 20.12 1.18
CA LEU A 328 7.33 18.99 1.04
C LEU A 328 6.65 17.67 1.44
N ALA A 329 5.92 17.67 2.56
CA ALA A 329 5.18 16.50 3.04
C ALA A 329 4.16 16.00 2.00
N ALA A 330 3.37 16.91 1.43
CA ALA A 330 2.40 16.58 0.38
C ALA A 330 3.09 15.99 -0.86
N LEU A 331 4.23 16.54 -1.29
CA LEU A 331 4.98 16.02 -2.44
C LEU A 331 5.65 14.68 -2.13
N MET A 332 6.12 14.43 -0.91
CA MET A 332 6.82 13.20 -0.51
C MET A 332 5.90 12.04 -0.11
N SER A 333 4.58 12.23 -0.19
CA SER A 333 3.58 11.17 0.01
C SER A 333 3.82 9.99 -0.92
N THR A 334 4.11 8.81 -0.35
CA THR A 334 4.29 7.55 -1.11
C THR A 334 3.00 7.04 -1.73
N ASN A 335 1.85 7.50 -1.23
CA ASN A 335 0.55 7.12 -1.78
C ASN A 335 0.33 7.74 -3.16
N ASP A 336 0.96 8.87 -3.47
CA ASP A 336 0.74 9.60 -4.72
C ASP A 336 1.63 9.13 -5.88
N GLY A 337 2.47 8.13 -5.63
CA GLY A 337 3.42 7.55 -6.58
C GLY A 337 4.86 8.00 -6.34
N ASP A 338 5.79 7.38 -7.05
CA ASP A 338 7.22 7.65 -6.90
C ASP A 338 7.67 8.85 -7.75
N TRP A 339 8.70 9.54 -7.28
CA TRP A 339 9.42 10.53 -8.07
C TRP A 339 10.60 9.89 -8.80
N SER A 340 10.93 10.40 -9.99
CA SER A 340 12.25 10.14 -10.56
C SER A 340 13.34 10.80 -9.71
N SER A 341 14.58 10.30 -9.79
CA SER A 341 15.71 10.89 -9.05
C SER A 341 15.88 12.38 -9.34
N ALA A 342 15.72 12.81 -10.60
CA ALA A 342 15.86 14.21 -10.99
C ALA A 342 14.73 15.09 -10.40
N GLN A 343 13.48 14.61 -10.41
CA GLN A 343 12.37 15.32 -9.80
C GLN A 343 12.52 15.42 -8.27
N SER A 344 12.89 14.31 -7.61
CA SER A 344 13.14 14.27 -6.17
C SER A 344 14.24 15.26 -5.77
N GLU A 345 15.39 15.22 -6.46
CA GLU A 345 16.49 16.16 -6.21
C GLU A 345 16.03 17.62 -6.38
N LEU A 346 15.30 17.93 -7.45
CA LEU A 346 14.79 19.28 -7.68
C LEU A 346 13.83 19.73 -6.56
N ILE A 347 12.87 18.89 -6.17
CA ILE A 347 11.89 19.24 -5.13
C ILE A 347 12.59 19.56 -3.81
N ILE A 348 13.50 18.68 -3.37
CA ILE A 348 14.18 18.84 -2.09
C ILE A 348 15.15 20.03 -2.13
N THR A 349 15.90 20.22 -3.23
CA THR A 349 16.82 21.36 -3.34
C THR A 349 16.10 22.71 -3.40
N ARG A 350 14.90 22.77 -4.00
CA ARG A 350 14.05 23.98 -3.93
C ARG A 350 13.61 24.28 -2.50
N TYR A 351 13.20 23.25 -1.76
CA TYR A 351 12.87 23.39 -0.34
C TYR A 351 14.03 23.95 0.49
N LEU A 352 15.22 23.38 0.32
CA LEU A 352 16.42 23.82 1.03
C LEU A 352 16.86 25.24 0.63
N SER A 353 16.65 25.64 -0.62
CA SER A 353 16.97 26.99 -1.11
C SER A 353 16.09 28.08 -0.48
N ALA A 354 14.97 27.73 0.14
CA ALA A 354 14.08 28.63 0.86
C ALA A 354 14.47 28.83 2.34
N ASN A 355 15.77 28.69 2.66
CA ASN A 355 16.32 28.78 4.02
C ASN A 355 15.82 27.69 4.98
N ASN A 356 15.43 26.53 4.44
CA ASN A 356 15.07 25.36 5.22
C ASN A 356 16.25 24.39 5.37
N SER A 357 16.12 23.42 6.27
CA SER A 357 17.14 22.37 6.49
C SER A 357 16.48 20.99 6.60
N LEU A 358 17.29 19.93 6.48
CA LEU A 358 16.84 18.55 6.69
C LEU A 358 16.86 18.22 8.19
N SER A 359 15.83 18.68 8.92
CA SER A 359 15.61 18.29 10.31
C SER A 359 15.06 16.86 10.41
N ALA A 360 14.86 16.34 11.63
CA ALA A 360 14.27 15.02 11.84
C ALA A 360 12.91 14.87 11.13
N THR A 361 12.08 15.92 11.15
CA THR A 361 10.78 15.93 10.47
C THR A 361 10.95 15.76 8.96
N GLU A 362 11.79 16.57 8.31
CA GLU A 362 12.04 16.45 6.87
C GLU A 362 12.67 15.11 6.48
N LEU A 363 13.56 14.55 7.31
CA LEU A 363 14.15 13.23 7.07
C LEU A 363 13.08 12.13 7.06
N ASN A 364 12.11 12.22 7.96
CA ASN A 364 10.98 11.28 8.04
C ASN A 364 9.99 11.44 6.87
N LEU A 365 9.88 12.66 6.31
CA LEU A 365 9.06 12.95 5.12
C LEU A 365 9.73 12.42 3.85
N VAL A 366 10.98 12.83 3.60
CA VAL A 366 11.71 12.51 2.36
C VAL A 366 11.99 11.01 2.27
N LYS A 367 12.40 10.39 3.38
CA LYS A 367 12.79 8.98 3.49
C LYS A 367 13.95 8.59 2.55
N GLY A 368 14.45 7.39 2.78
CA GLY A 368 15.64 6.83 2.14
C GLY A 368 15.73 7.00 0.61
N PRO A 369 14.75 6.48 -0.18
CA PRO A 369 14.84 6.52 -1.65
C PRO A 369 14.96 7.93 -2.25
N ASN A 370 14.19 8.90 -1.76
CA ASN A 370 14.25 10.27 -2.23
C ASN A 370 15.48 11.01 -1.66
N LEU A 371 15.89 10.69 -0.43
CA LEU A 371 17.12 11.23 0.17
C LEU A 371 18.35 10.83 -0.65
N CYS A 372 18.35 9.60 -1.18
CA CYS A 372 19.40 9.10 -2.06
C CYS A 372 19.48 9.82 -3.42
N SER A 373 18.52 10.68 -3.79
CA SER A 373 18.65 11.51 -5.00
C SER A 373 19.62 12.68 -4.80
N LEU A 374 19.76 13.19 -3.57
CA LEU A 374 20.62 14.33 -3.25
C LEU A 374 22.11 14.06 -3.44
N ASN A 375 22.88 15.11 -3.70
CA ASN A 375 24.34 15.04 -3.77
C ASN A 375 24.96 14.85 -2.38
N ALA A 376 26.12 14.18 -2.33
CA ALA A 376 26.81 13.89 -1.07
C ALA A 376 27.17 15.14 -0.26
N SER A 377 27.41 16.28 -0.93
CA SER A 377 27.63 17.58 -0.30
C SER A 377 26.41 18.06 0.49
N VAL A 378 25.20 17.95 -0.10
CA VAL A 378 23.95 18.31 0.57
C VAL A 378 23.69 17.36 1.74
N LEU A 379 23.86 16.05 1.54
CA LEU A 379 23.70 15.06 2.61
C LEU A 379 24.63 15.32 3.79
N SER A 380 25.86 15.79 3.54
CA SER A 380 26.85 16.10 4.58
C SER A 380 26.47 17.30 5.45
N THR A 381 25.44 18.08 5.08
CA THR A 381 24.92 19.20 5.88
C THR A 381 23.93 18.79 6.96
N ILE A 382 23.44 17.54 6.94
CA ILE A 382 22.50 17.03 7.96
C ILE A 382 23.18 17.05 9.33
N LEU A 383 22.47 17.60 10.32
CA LEU A 383 22.96 17.66 11.69
C LEU A 383 22.87 16.27 12.36
N PRO A 384 23.85 15.92 13.21
CA PRO A 384 23.80 14.67 13.98
C PRO A 384 22.53 14.51 14.82
N ASP A 385 22.05 15.59 15.44
CA ASP A 385 20.82 15.56 16.25
C ASP A 385 19.58 15.26 15.40
N SER A 386 19.46 15.84 14.19
CA SER A 386 18.38 15.53 13.25
C SER A 386 18.33 14.05 12.88
N MET A 387 19.51 13.43 12.69
CA MET A 387 19.61 12.00 12.38
C MET A 387 19.30 11.11 13.59
N ARG A 388 19.59 11.60 14.81
CA ARG A 388 19.27 10.87 16.04
C ARG A 388 17.76 10.82 16.29
N GLU A 389 17.04 11.86 15.90
CA GLU A 389 15.60 12.02 16.13
C GLU A 389 14.73 11.52 14.96
N SER A 390 15.33 11.20 13.81
CA SER A 390 14.62 10.61 12.67
C SER A 390 14.39 9.10 12.83
N ASP A 391 13.40 8.59 12.11
CA ASP A 391 13.20 7.16 11.90
C ASP A 391 14.40 6.53 11.15
N ALA A 392 14.48 5.20 11.17
CA ALA A 392 15.51 4.47 10.44
C ALA A 392 15.43 4.77 8.93
N LEU A 393 16.53 5.30 8.37
CA LEU A 393 16.63 5.68 6.96
C LEU A 393 17.05 4.48 6.10
N ASP A 394 16.23 4.12 5.10
CA ASP A 394 16.59 3.11 4.10
C ASP A 394 17.56 3.67 3.05
N VAL A 395 18.85 3.49 3.30
CA VAL A 395 19.92 3.92 2.38
C VAL A 395 20.32 2.83 1.38
N SER A 396 19.55 1.74 1.23
CA SER A 396 19.92 0.61 0.38
C SER A 396 20.25 1.03 -1.06
N LYS A 397 19.43 1.94 -1.63
CA LYS A 397 19.54 2.48 -2.99
C LYS A 397 20.59 3.59 -3.15
N CYS A 398 21.21 4.07 -2.07
CA CYS A 398 22.24 5.11 -2.16
C CYS A 398 23.54 4.57 -2.74
N SER A 399 24.26 5.42 -3.48
CA SER A 399 25.63 5.13 -3.92
C SER A 399 26.59 5.04 -2.72
N SER A 400 27.75 4.40 -2.92
CA SER A 400 28.77 4.25 -1.88
C SER A 400 29.25 5.60 -1.31
N GLU A 401 29.33 6.63 -2.14
CA GLU A 401 29.69 7.99 -1.72
C GLU A 401 28.65 8.60 -0.78
N LYS A 402 27.36 8.52 -1.16
CA LYS A 402 26.24 9.02 -0.34
C LYS A 402 26.13 8.25 0.98
N LYS A 403 26.33 6.93 0.95
CA LYS A 403 26.40 6.08 2.14
C LYS A 403 27.52 6.52 3.09
N LYS A 404 28.72 6.82 2.58
CA LYS A 404 29.84 7.32 3.39
C LYS A 404 29.53 8.67 4.05
N ALA A 405 28.90 9.59 3.32
CA ALA A 405 28.48 10.88 3.87
C ALA A 405 27.51 10.71 5.04
N LEU A 406 26.43 9.94 4.83
CA LEU A 406 25.44 9.66 5.87
C LEU A 406 26.03 8.91 7.06
N PHE A 407 26.89 7.91 6.82
CA PHE A 407 27.56 7.16 7.88
C PHE A 407 28.46 8.04 8.76
N THR A 408 29.13 9.03 8.17
CA THR A 408 29.96 9.98 8.92
C THR A 408 29.12 10.80 9.91
N ILE A 409 27.89 11.14 9.54
CA ILE A 409 26.94 11.86 10.40
C ILE A 409 26.39 10.91 11.47
N ALA A 410 26.01 9.68 11.08
CA ALA A 410 25.51 8.66 12.00
C ALA A 410 26.49 8.35 13.13
N ASN A 411 27.79 8.23 12.82
CA ASN A 411 28.83 8.01 13.84
C ASN A 411 28.93 9.14 14.85
N LYS A 412 28.62 10.38 14.45
CA LYS A 412 28.57 11.54 15.36
C LYS A 412 27.27 11.56 16.16
N ALA A 413 26.16 11.18 15.54
CA ALA A 413 24.83 11.13 16.16
C ALA A 413 24.72 10.04 17.24
N PHE A 414 25.39 8.92 16.99
CA PHE A 414 25.41 7.73 17.83
C PHE A 414 26.85 7.37 18.22
N PRO A 415 27.50 8.18 19.08
CA PRO A 415 28.88 7.93 19.47
C PRO A 415 28.97 6.62 20.24
N VAL A 416 29.81 5.71 19.75
CA VAL A 416 30.07 4.43 20.42
C VAL A 416 30.94 4.71 21.65
N SER A 417 30.38 4.55 22.84
CA SER A 417 31.19 4.60 24.06
C SER A 417 32.05 3.32 24.18
N PRO A 418 33.37 3.41 24.38
CA PRO A 418 34.26 2.24 24.41
C PRO A 418 34.01 1.26 25.58
N ALA A 419 33.07 1.55 26.49
CA ALA A 419 32.74 0.72 27.64
C ALA A 419 31.80 -0.46 27.35
N SER A 420 31.26 -0.58 26.13
CA SER A 420 30.54 -1.78 25.69
C SER A 420 31.24 -2.33 24.45
N GLY A 421 31.80 -3.53 24.59
CA GLY A 421 32.70 -4.14 23.61
C GLY A 421 32.20 -4.09 22.16
N ARG A 422 33.17 -4.08 21.24
CA ARG A 422 33.10 -4.08 19.76
C ARG A 422 32.24 -5.18 19.11
N SER A 423 31.40 -5.89 19.85
CA SER A 423 30.55 -7.00 19.40
C SER A 423 29.08 -6.64 19.18
N VAL A 424 28.63 -5.40 19.44
CA VAL A 424 27.18 -5.08 19.46
C VAL A 424 26.67 -4.33 18.21
N ILE A 425 27.52 -3.78 17.33
CA ILE A 425 27.02 -2.87 16.27
C ILE A 425 27.65 -3.16 14.91
N LEU A 426 27.40 -4.37 14.41
CA LEU A 426 27.26 -4.61 12.96
C LEU A 426 25.78 -4.87 12.59
N SER A 427 24.86 -4.76 13.55
CA SER A 427 23.45 -5.13 13.41
C SER A 427 22.50 -4.00 13.00
N ALA A 428 23.03 -2.80 12.72
CA ALA A 428 22.22 -1.68 12.22
C ALA A 428 22.51 -1.34 10.75
N PHE A 429 23.60 -1.87 10.17
CA PHE A 429 23.96 -1.66 8.77
C PHE A 429 24.62 -2.91 8.19
N HIS A 430 23.95 -3.48 7.18
CA HIS A 430 24.36 -4.48 6.18
C HIS A 430 23.96 -5.97 6.33
N HIS A 431 23.47 -6.46 5.18
CA HIS A 431 23.47 -7.83 4.62
C HIS A 431 23.14 -9.02 5.54
N ASP A 432 22.03 -9.67 5.20
CA ASP A 432 21.61 -11.04 5.53
C ASP A 432 21.34 -11.44 7.00
N ASP A 433 20.06 -11.75 7.23
CA ASP A 433 19.52 -12.89 7.97
C ASP A 433 20.09 -13.25 9.36
N THR A 434 19.58 -12.56 10.38
CA THR A 434 18.79 -13.09 11.51
C THR A 434 18.92 -12.20 12.76
N PHE A 435 17.82 -11.52 13.13
CA PHE A 435 17.79 -10.66 14.32
C PHE A 435 17.70 -11.47 15.63
N LYS A 436 18.61 -11.22 16.57
CA LYS A 436 18.40 -11.50 18.00
C LYS A 436 18.16 -10.17 18.72
N ILE A 437 16.91 -9.92 19.09
CA ILE A 437 16.52 -8.76 19.91
C ILE A 437 16.88 -9.04 21.38
N PRO A 438 17.63 -8.15 22.07
CA PRO A 438 17.85 -8.26 23.50
C PRO A 438 16.53 -8.13 24.29
N THR A 439 16.35 -8.95 25.31
CA THR A 439 15.10 -9.06 26.11
C THR A 439 14.60 -7.72 26.70
N LEU A 440 15.50 -6.77 26.96
CA LEU A 440 15.15 -5.42 27.44
C LEU A 440 14.41 -4.57 26.37
N VAL A 441 14.86 -4.62 25.11
CA VAL A 441 14.26 -3.88 23.98
C VAL A 441 12.87 -4.45 23.67
N CYS A 442 12.73 -5.77 23.77
CA CYS A 442 11.46 -6.47 23.60
C CYS A 442 10.35 -6.01 24.57
N THR A 443 10.71 -5.64 25.81
CA THR A 443 9.71 -5.25 26.82
C THR A 443 9.16 -3.84 26.54
N GLN A 444 10.00 -2.92 26.05
CA GLN A 444 9.60 -1.58 25.64
C GLN A 444 8.74 -1.58 24.36
N ILE A 445 9.04 -2.48 23.41
CA ILE A 445 8.29 -2.68 22.16
C ILE A 445 6.86 -3.22 22.39
N ILE A 446 6.68 -4.04 23.44
CA ILE A 446 5.38 -4.60 23.80
C ILE A 446 4.51 -3.56 24.55
N SER A 447 5.13 -2.62 25.27
CA SER A 447 4.42 -1.60 26.08
C SER A 447 4.12 -0.30 25.35
N SER A 448 4.51 -0.13 24.08
CA SER A 448 4.31 1.09 23.31
C SER A 448 2.91 1.16 22.68
N HIS A 449 1.87 1.07 23.53
CA HIS A 449 0.48 1.46 23.21
C HIS A 449 -0.21 2.02 24.45
#